data_AF-A0AA40AXR8-F1
#
_entry.id   AF-A0AA40AXR8-F1
#
_cell.length_a   1.000
_cell.length_b   1.000
_cell.length_c   1.000
_cell.angle_alpha   90.00
_cell.angle_beta   90.00
_cell.angle_gamma   90.00
#
_symmetry.space_group_name_H-M   'P 1'
#
loop_
_entity.id
_entity.type
_entity.pdbx_description
1 polymer ?
#
loop_
_entity_poly.entity_id
_entity_poly.type
_entity_poly.pdbx_seq_one_letter_code
_entity_poly.pdbx_strand_id
1 'polypeptide(L)'
;MSIGASAVRGNHEDRVLAAAYGLKKLDYWPQQQQEEDESVESSGNKDRDRQKEHQKDEHAKSVAKSLSKSQLKWLAERPVILTVGQLGHQPPQVSEQKHHKHKGGKGKKKKKEGEEGEQGPQQPWNTQNEVVVVHGGLVPGVELEKQDPWAVMNMRSLIYAPSYNRDGEEEEEEVPVPVDSTDDGEPWSKAWNRHQNHLPPSTSDDTPSQKKTIVIYGHDARRGLQVDPQVDITPYFEKQKGSNNKKGSHKKPKKEKGTRYAFGLDSGCGHGKKLTAMVIIIPKEEEGDDIEGEGEIIKHEIVQVDCNDVSTGKDSKE
;
A
#
# COMPACT_ATOMS: atom_id res chain seq x y z
N MET A 1 -24.60 -4.22 -7.15
CA MET A 1 -23.31 -4.33 -7.87
C MET A 1 -23.08 -5.80 -8.17
N SER A 2 -23.04 -6.18 -9.45
CA SER A 2 -23.14 -7.57 -9.94
C SER A 2 -21.80 -8.26 -10.23
N ILE A 3 -20.68 -7.58 -10.06
CA ILE A 3 -19.35 -8.07 -10.49
C ILE A 3 -18.39 -8.39 -9.32
N GLY A 4 -18.87 -8.41 -8.07
CA GLY A 4 -18.04 -8.74 -6.90
C GLY A 4 -16.95 -7.71 -6.55
N ALA A 5 -17.02 -6.50 -7.10
CA ALA A 5 -16.03 -5.45 -6.83
C ALA A 5 -16.11 -4.92 -5.40
N SER A 6 -14.93 -4.65 -4.81
CA SER A 6 -14.76 -3.92 -3.56
C SER A 6 -13.92 -2.66 -3.79
N ALA A 7 -13.85 -1.80 -2.78
CA ALA A 7 -13.08 -0.55 -2.82
C ALA A 7 -12.49 -0.25 -1.44
N VAL A 8 -11.37 0.44 -1.42
CA VAL A 8 -10.80 1.03 -0.20
C VAL A 8 -11.25 2.48 -0.07
N ARG A 9 -11.53 2.89 1.16
CA ARG A 9 -11.90 4.27 1.50
C ARG A 9 -10.64 5.14 1.55
N GLY A 10 -10.68 6.30 0.88
CA GLY A 10 -9.60 7.27 0.88
C GLY A 10 -9.94 8.56 1.63
N ASN A 11 -9.01 9.51 1.61
CA ASN A 11 -9.14 10.77 2.34
C ASN A 11 -10.25 11.67 1.80
N HIS A 12 -10.54 11.60 0.49
CA HIS A 12 -11.65 12.33 -0.12
C HIS A 12 -13.01 11.76 0.31
N GLU A 13 -13.14 10.43 0.35
CA GLU A 13 -14.35 9.76 0.84
C GLU A 13 -14.61 10.10 2.32
N ASP A 14 -13.56 10.14 3.14
CA ASP A 14 -13.68 10.54 4.55
C ASP A 14 -14.15 11.99 4.71
N ARG A 15 -13.61 12.94 3.94
CA ARG A 15 -14.12 14.33 3.96
C ARG A 15 -15.62 14.40 3.61
N VAL A 16 -16.07 13.63 2.62
CA VAL A 16 -17.50 13.57 2.23
C VAL A 16 -18.35 12.97 3.35
N LEU A 17 -17.90 11.88 3.96
CA LEU A 17 -18.61 11.25 5.07
C LEU A 17 -18.68 12.21 6.29
N ALA A 18 -17.64 13.01 6.54
CA ALA A 18 -17.59 13.94 7.68
C ALA A 18 -18.62 15.04 7.47
N ALA A 19 -18.67 15.58 6.25
CA ALA A 19 -19.69 16.52 5.84
C ALA A 19 -21.11 15.91 5.92
N ALA A 20 -21.29 14.65 5.51
CA ALA A 20 -22.58 13.96 5.60
C ALA A 20 -23.06 13.75 7.04
N TYR A 21 -22.14 13.43 7.95
CA TYR A 21 -22.41 13.33 9.39
C TYR A 21 -22.82 14.69 9.96
N GLY A 22 -22.06 15.76 9.66
CA GLY A 22 -22.41 17.13 10.08
C GLY A 22 -23.76 17.62 9.52
N LEU A 23 -24.15 17.16 8.33
CA LEU A 23 -25.46 17.42 7.71
C LEU A 23 -26.59 16.50 8.23
N LYS A 24 -26.31 15.60 9.19
CA LYS A 24 -27.25 14.60 9.73
C LYS A 24 -27.85 13.67 8.67
N LYS A 25 -27.10 13.42 7.59
CA LYS A 25 -27.47 12.42 6.57
C LYS A 25 -26.94 11.03 6.89
N LEU A 26 -25.94 10.96 7.77
CA LEU A 26 -25.36 9.74 8.32
C LEU A 26 -25.44 9.81 9.83
N ASP A 27 -25.93 8.75 10.47
CA ASP A 27 -26.21 8.74 11.91
C ASP A 27 -24.98 8.41 12.77
N TYR A 28 -23.89 7.94 12.15
CA TYR A 28 -22.63 7.60 12.80
C TYR A 28 -21.44 8.08 11.96
N TRP A 29 -20.27 8.20 12.60
CA TRP A 29 -19.01 8.50 11.93
C TRP A 29 -18.11 7.26 11.98
N PRO A 30 -17.57 6.75 10.85
CA PRO A 30 -16.86 5.46 10.83
C PRO A 30 -15.46 5.49 11.48
N GLN A 31 -15.02 6.64 11.98
CA GLN A 31 -13.75 6.82 12.68
C GLN A 31 -14.03 7.31 14.11
N GLN A 32 -14.34 6.40 15.02
CA GLN A 32 -14.30 6.70 16.45
C GLN A 32 -13.24 5.82 17.12
N GLN A 33 -12.09 6.44 17.40
CA GLN A 33 -11.31 6.43 18.65
C GLN A 33 -9.81 6.64 18.36
N GLN A 34 -9.40 7.89 18.27
CA GLN A 34 -8.27 8.42 19.03
C GLN A 34 -8.41 9.93 19.12
N GLU A 35 -8.01 10.46 20.27
CA GLU A 35 -8.29 11.80 20.76
C GLU A 35 -7.76 12.88 19.80
N GLU A 36 -8.41 14.04 19.87
CA GLU A 36 -8.01 15.26 19.16
C GLU A 36 -6.59 15.65 19.58
N ASP A 37 -5.58 15.20 18.84
CA ASP A 37 -4.24 15.77 18.96
C ASP A 37 -4.18 17.07 18.17
N GLU A 38 -3.82 18.15 18.87
CA GLU A 38 -3.74 19.50 18.34
C GLU A 38 -2.81 19.52 17.12
N SER A 39 -3.36 19.94 15.96
CA SER A 39 -2.59 20.10 14.74
C SER A 39 -1.43 21.07 14.96
N VAL A 40 -0.20 20.60 14.78
CA VAL A 40 1.02 21.42 14.84
C VAL A 40 0.99 22.44 13.69
N GLU A 41 0.93 23.74 14.04
CA GLU A 41 0.86 24.83 13.08
C GLU A 41 2.15 24.94 12.24
N SER A 42 2.09 24.53 10.97
CA SER A 42 3.13 24.87 10.00
C SER A 42 3.04 26.35 9.63
N SER A 43 4.18 27.05 9.74
CA SER A 43 4.34 28.48 9.48
C SER A 43 4.41 28.76 7.96
N GLY A 44 3.31 28.50 7.26
CA GLY A 44 3.09 28.83 5.85
C GLY A 44 2.15 30.02 5.64
N ASN A 45 1.92 30.41 4.39
CA ASN A 45 1.13 31.58 4.00
C ASN A 45 -0.38 31.37 4.31
N LYS A 46 -0.74 31.58 5.59
CA LYS A 46 -1.95 31.07 6.29
C LYS A 46 -3.28 31.32 5.55
N ASP A 47 -3.42 32.45 4.84
CA ASP A 47 -4.70 32.81 4.22
C ASP A 47 -5.01 31.98 2.96
N ARG A 48 -4.01 31.68 2.14
CA ARG A 48 -4.21 30.89 0.91
C ARG A 48 -4.51 29.43 1.24
N ASP A 49 -3.86 28.88 2.25
CA ASP A 49 -4.07 27.49 2.65
C ASP A 49 -5.42 27.32 3.34
N ARG A 50 -5.84 28.28 4.18
CA ARG A 50 -7.21 28.32 4.74
C ARG A 50 -8.29 28.40 3.65
N GLN A 51 -8.10 29.23 2.63
CA GLN A 51 -9.05 29.33 1.52
C GLN A 51 -9.16 28.02 0.73
N LYS A 52 -8.04 27.33 0.48
CA LYS A 52 -8.05 26.03 -0.21
C LYS A 52 -8.76 24.95 0.61
N GLU A 53 -8.49 24.85 1.91
CA GLU A 53 -9.18 23.90 2.78
C GLU A 53 -10.69 24.18 2.84
N HIS A 54 -11.08 25.45 2.99
CA HIS A 54 -12.50 25.82 2.93
C HIS A 54 -13.16 25.40 1.61
N GLN A 55 -12.48 25.56 0.46
CA GLN A 55 -13.02 25.12 -0.83
C GLN A 55 -13.21 23.60 -0.89
N LYS A 56 -12.26 22.82 -0.35
CA LYS A 56 -12.38 21.36 -0.27
C LYS A 56 -13.56 20.96 0.60
N ASP A 57 -13.78 21.64 1.73
CA ASP A 57 -14.89 21.35 2.64
C ASP A 57 -16.24 21.68 2.02
N GLU A 58 -16.36 22.82 1.33
CA GLU A 58 -17.58 23.15 0.59
C GLU A 58 -17.86 22.16 -0.55
N HIS A 59 -16.81 21.71 -1.25
CA HIS A 59 -16.95 20.67 -2.25
C HIS A 59 -17.43 19.35 -1.63
N ALA A 60 -16.82 18.92 -0.52
CA ALA A 60 -17.23 17.72 0.20
C ALA A 60 -18.68 17.79 0.68
N LYS A 61 -19.13 18.95 1.20
CA LYS A 61 -20.53 19.20 1.55
C LYS A 61 -21.46 19.11 0.34
N SER A 62 -21.04 19.62 -0.81
CA SER A 62 -21.81 19.52 -2.05
C SER A 62 -22.01 18.06 -2.47
N VAL A 63 -20.94 17.27 -2.46
CA VAL A 63 -21.00 15.82 -2.77
C VAL A 63 -21.84 15.08 -1.74
N ALA A 64 -21.66 15.36 -0.45
CA ALA A 64 -22.48 14.76 0.62
C ALA A 64 -23.98 15.03 0.44
N LYS A 65 -24.34 16.23 -0.04
CA LYS A 65 -25.73 16.58 -0.35
C LYS A 65 -26.26 15.78 -1.54
N SER A 66 -25.46 15.52 -2.58
CA SER A 66 -25.90 14.79 -3.78
C SER A 66 -26.05 13.28 -3.58
N LEU A 67 -25.36 12.67 -2.61
CA LEU A 67 -25.43 11.22 -2.36
C LEU A 67 -26.69 10.81 -1.58
N SER A 68 -27.26 9.65 -1.89
CA SER A 68 -28.34 9.04 -1.11
C SER A 68 -27.84 8.48 0.23
N LYS A 69 -28.75 8.20 1.17
CA LYS A 69 -28.38 7.53 2.43
C LYS A 69 -27.76 6.16 2.21
N SER A 70 -28.24 5.39 1.22
CA SER A 70 -27.68 4.08 0.90
C SER A 70 -26.28 4.17 0.29
N GLN A 71 -26.02 5.19 -0.55
CA GLN A 71 -24.68 5.44 -1.09
C GLN A 71 -23.70 5.85 0.02
N LEU A 72 -24.12 6.75 0.92
CA LEU A 72 -23.30 7.16 2.07
C LEU A 72 -23.00 5.99 3.00
N LYS A 73 -23.99 5.15 3.29
CA LYS A 73 -23.80 3.92 4.08
C LYS A 73 -22.83 2.96 3.41
N TRP A 74 -23.00 2.71 2.11
CA TRP A 74 -22.08 1.84 1.36
C TRP A 74 -20.64 2.36 1.39
N LEU A 75 -20.47 3.69 1.27
CA LEU A 75 -19.17 4.36 1.35
C LEU A 75 -18.55 4.24 2.74
N ALA A 76 -19.34 4.45 3.79
CA ALA A 76 -18.95 4.31 5.18
C ALA A 76 -18.55 2.88 5.58
N GLU A 77 -19.05 1.87 4.86
CA GLU A 77 -18.73 0.45 5.05
C GLU A 77 -17.47 0.02 4.28
N ARG A 78 -16.84 0.89 3.47
CA ARG A 78 -15.59 0.55 2.77
C ARG A 78 -14.43 0.53 3.78
N PRO A 79 -13.60 -0.53 3.79
CA PRO A 79 -12.44 -0.58 4.68
C PRO A 79 -11.37 0.43 4.25
N VAL A 80 -10.53 0.88 5.19
CA VAL A 80 -9.34 1.70 4.89
C VAL A 80 -8.15 0.83 4.45
N ILE A 81 -8.11 -0.43 4.89
CA ILE A 81 -7.15 -1.47 4.48
C ILE A 81 -7.96 -2.68 4.01
N LEU A 82 -7.76 -3.11 2.77
CA LEU A 82 -8.38 -4.32 2.23
C LEU A 82 -7.33 -5.43 2.09
N THR A 83 -7.42 -6.45 2.92
CA THR A 83 -6.57 -7.64 2.84
C THR A 83 -7.11 -8.59 1.77
N VAL A 84 -6.34 -8.80 0.71
CA VAL A 84 -6.60 -9.84 -0.30
C VAL A 84 -6.07 -11.20 0.18
N GLY A 85 -5.02 -11.18 1.00
CA GLY A 85 -4.41 -12.39 1.56
C GLY A 85 -3.34 -12.99 0.65
N GLN A 86 -3.07 -14.27 0.83
CA GLN A 86 -2.09 -15.01 0.03
C GLN A 86 -2.70 -15.45 -1.30
N LEU A 87 -2.01 -15.16 -2.40
CA LEU A 87 -2.43 -15.58 -3.73
C LEU A 87 -2.19 -17.08 -3.89
N GLY A 88 -3.18 -17.84 -4.36
CA GLY A 88 -3.06 -19.28 -4.62
C GLY A 88 -3.45 -20.20 -3.45
N HIS A 89 -3.71 -19.69 -2.25
CA HIS A 89 -4.42 -20.47 -1.22
C HIS A 89 -5.93 -20.35 -1.45
N GLN A 90 -6.61 -21.44 -1.84
CA GLN A 90 -8.06 -21.47 -1.68
C GLN A 90 -8.39 -21.45 -0.18
N PRO A 91 -9.39 -20.66 0.27
CA PRO A 91 -9.92 -20.83 1.62
C PRO A 91 -10.35 -22.29 1.79
N PRO A 92 -10.06 -22.94 2.93
CA PRO A 92 -10.42 -24.34 3.13
C PRO A 92 -11.94 -24.47 2.95
N GLN A 93 -12.33 -25.16 1.88
CA GLN A 93 -13.68 -25.66 1.74
C GLN A 93 -13.92 -26.57 2.95
N VAL A 94 -14.90 -26.25 3.78
CA VAL A 94 -15.30 -27.10 4.89
C VAL A 94 -15.94 -28.35 4.29
N SER A 95 -15.13 -29.36 4.00
CA SER A 95 -15.57 -30.70 3.67
C SER A 95 -14.97 -31.68 4.68
N GLU A 96 -15.87 -32.46 5.27
CA GLU A 96 -15.68 -33.32 6.42
C GLU A 96 -14.47 -34.27 6.29
N GLN A 97 -13.79 -34.44 7.43
CA GLN A 97 -12.67 -35.34 7.62
C GLN A 97 -13.02 -36.78 7.20
N LYS A 98 -12.23 -37.36 6.29
CA LYS A 98 -11.99 -38.80 6.26
C LYS A 98 -10.50 -39.09 6.38
N HIS A 99 -10.16 -39.68 7.52
CA HIS A 99 -8.85 -40.28 7.79
C HIS A 99 -8.51 -41.33 6.73
N HIS A 100 -7.37 -41.18 6.05
CA HIS A 100 -6.64 -42.31 5.50
C HIS A 100 -5.15 -42.20 5.82
N LYS A 101 -4.70 -43.23 6.55
CA LYS A 101 -3.35 -43.46 7.02
C LYS A 101 -2.54 -44.04 5.86
N HIS A 102 -1.41 -43.43 5.47
CA HIS A 102 -0.42 -44.15 4.67
C HIS A 102 1.03 -43.85 5.07
N LYS A 103 1.83 -44.91 4.88
CA LYS A 103 3.15 -45.19 5.46
C LYS A 103 4.28 -44.46 4.74
N GLY A 104 5.39 -44.32 5.47
CA GLY A 104 6.57 -43.58 5.04
C GLY A 104 7.43 -44.29 3.99
N GLY A 105 8.20 -43.46 3.28
CA GLY A 105 9.30 -43.86 2.41
C GLY A 105 10.39 -42.79 2.44
N LYS A 106 11.56 -43.13 2.97
CA LYS A 106 12.74 -42.27 2.99
C LYS A 106 13.42 -42.30 1.62
N GLY A 107 13.56 -41.13 0.98
CA GLY A 107 14.37 -40.96 -0.23
C GLY A 107 15.31 -39.76 -0.10
N LYS A 108 16.62 -40.01 0.01
CA LYS A 108 17.67 -38.99 -0.07
C LYS A 108 17.82 -38.53 -1.54
N LYS A 109 17.59 -37.25 -1.84
CA LYS A 109 17.98 -36.63 -3.13
C LYS A 109 19.15 -35.66 -2.92
N LYS A 110 20.17 -35.84 -3.77
CA LYS A 110 21.50 -35.23 -3.75
C LYS A 110 21.44 -33.91 -4.52
N LYS A 111 21.87 -32.81 -3.90
CA LYS A 111 21.91 -31.46 -4.49
C LYS A 111 22.94 -31.43 -5.62
N LYS A 112 22.52 -31.18 -6.86
CA LYS A 112 23.38 -30.78 -7.97
C LYS A 112 23.28 -29.27 -8.09
N GLU A 113 24.40 -28.59 -7.86
CA GLU A 113 24.58 -27.17 -8.15
C GLU A 113 24.81 -27.05 -9.66
N GLY A 114 24.01 -26.21 -10.31
CA GLY A 114 24.07 -25.96 -11.75
C GLY A 114 23.43 -24.62 -12.09
N GLU A 115 24.28 -23.72 -12.57
CA GLU A 115 24.03 -22.64 -13.53
C GLU A 115 23.04 -21.53 -13.13
N GLU A 116 23.61 -20.43 -12.65
CA GLU A 116 22.98 -19.10 -12.61
C GLU A 116 22.72 -18.61 -14.05
N GLY A 117 21.59 -19.02 -14.61
CA GLY A 117 20.96 -18.31 -15.72
C GLY A 117 20.50 -16.93 -15.24
N GLU A 118 20.72 -15.90 -16.06
CA GLU A 118 20.20 -14.54 -15.85
C GLU A 118 18.66 -14.57 -15.71
N GLN A 119 18.17 -14.79 -14.49
CA GLN A 119 16.76 -14.67 -14.17
C GLN A 119 16.40 -13.19 -14.29
N GLY A 120 15.41 -12.87 -15.14
CA GLY A 120 14.83 -11.54 -15.21
C GLY A 120 14.42 -11.03 -13.81
N PRO A 121 14.19 -9.71 -13.65
CA PRO A 121 14.04 -9.11 -12.32
C PRO A 121 12.94 -9.83 -11.51
N GLN A 122 13.35 -10.41 -10.39
CA GLN A 122 12.49 -11.22 -9.52
C GLN A 122 11.31 -10.37 -9.04
N GLN A 123 10.11 -10.71 -9.50
CA GLN A 123 8.86 -10.10 -9.05
C GLN A 123 8.48 -10.65 -7.66
N PRO A 124 7.75 -9.88 -6.83
CA PRO A 124 7.41 -10.32 -5.47
C PRO A 124 6.29 -11.37 -5.42
N TRP A 125 5.72 -11.78 -6.56
CA TRP A 125 4.54 -12.63 -6.57
C TRP A 125 4.87 -14.09 -6.23
N ASN A 126 4.41 -14.54 -5.06
CA ASN A 126 4.45 -15.94 -4.65
C ASN A 126 3.31 -16.21 -3.65
N THR A 127 3.08 -17.48 -3.33
CA THR A 127 1.97 -17.92 -2.47
C THR A 127 2.20 -17.67 -0.97
N GLN A 128 3.41 -17.26 -0.57
CA GLN A 128 3.74 -16.97 0.83
C GLN A 128 3.49 -15.50 1.18
N ASN A 129 3.64 -14.61 0.21
CA ASN A 129 3.46 -13.18 0.38
C ASN A 129 1.98 -12.83 0.47
N GLU A 130 1.67 -11.84 1.29
CA GLU A 130 0.34 -11.30 1.47
C GLU A 130 0.12 -10.09 0.57
N VAL A 131 -1.07 -9.96 -0.01
CA VAL A 131 -1.47 -8.79 -0.80
C VAL A 131 -2.47 -7.96 -0.01
N VAL A 132 -2.19 -6.66 0.08
CA VAL A 132 -3.02 -5.66 0.73
C VAL A 132 -3.24 -4.49 -0.22
N VAL A 133 -4.45 -3.93 -0.20
CA VAL A 133 -4.82 -2.71 -0.92
C VAL A 133 -5.09 -1.60 0.08
N VAL A 134 -4.49 -0.43 -0.15
CA VAL A 134 -4.67 0.80 0.66
C VAL A 134 -4.83 2.01 -0.24
N HIS A 135 -5.31 3.13 0.30
CA HIS A 135 -5.42 4.35 -0.49
C HIS A 135 -4.08 5.09 -0.60
N GLY A 136 -3.50 5.51 0.54
CA GLY A 136 -2.32 6.36 0.65
C GLY A 136 -1.02 5.62 0.95
N GLY A 137 -1.02 4.64 1.87
CA GLY A 137 0.16 3.83 2.17
C GLY A 137 0.11 3.06 3.50
N LEU A 138 1.26 2.51 3.90
CA LEU A 138 1.46 1.85 5.20
C LEU A 138 2.80 2.28 5.80
N VAL A 139 2.81 2.54 7.11
CA VAL A 139 4.05 2.85 7.85
C VAL A 139 4.85 1.55 8.03
N PRO A 140 6.12 1.47 7.57
CA PRO A 140 6.93 0.27 7.73
C PRO A 140 7.13 -0.12 9.20
N GLY A 141 7.11 -1.42 9.50
CA GLY A 141 7.29 -1.93 10.87
C GLY A 141 6.04 -1.89 11.76
N VAL A 142 4.95 -1.25 11.34
CA VAL A 142 3.68 -1.21 12.07
C VAL A 142 2.73 -2.30 11.54
N GLU A 143 2.21 -3.15 12.44
CA GLU A 143 1.21 -4.19 12.11
C GLU A 143 -0.05 -3.57 11.49
N LEU A 144 -0.72 -4.29 10.58
CA LEU A 144 -1.85 -3.77 9.80
C LEU A 144 -2.98 -3.19 10.69
N GLU A 145 -3.26 -3.85 11.82
CA GLU A 145 -4.30 -3.48 12.78
C GLU A 145 -3.92 -2.26 13.63
N LYS A 146 -2.63 -1.91 13.67
CA LYS A 146 -2.08 -0.78 14.44
C LYS A 146 -1.76 0.43 13.57
N GLN A 147 -2.01 0.34 12.26
CA GLN A 147 -1.82 1.46 11.35
C GLN A 147 -2.80 2.58 11.67
N ASP A 148 -2.31 3.81 11.75
CA ASP A 148 -3.14 5.00 11.87
C ASP A 148 -3.99 5.16 10.58
N PRO A 149 -5.33 5.15 10.68
CA PRO A 149 -6.21 5.38 9.53
C PRO A 149 -5.90 6.66 8.76
N TRP A 150 -5.50 7.74 9.46
CA TRP A 150 -5.11 8.99 8.80
C TRP A 150 -3.89 8.75 7.91
N ALA A 151 -2.84 8.13 8.42
CA ALA A 151 -1.65 7.79 7.65
C ALA A 151 -1.97 6.90 6.45
N VAL A 152 -2.81 5.88 6.64
CA VAL A 152 -3.23 4.93 5.58
C VAL A 152 -3.87 5.63 4.40
N MET A 153 -4.59 6.73 4.63
CA MET A 153 -5.28 7.48 3.57
C MET A 153 -4.53 8.73 3.10
N ASN A 154 -3.69 9.36 3.93
CA ASN A 154 -3.16 10.69 3.62
C ASN A 154 -1.67 10.69 3.32
N MET A 155 -0.91 9.73 3.84
CA MET A 155 0.55 9.73 3.77
C MET A 155 1.04 9.74 2.33
N ARG A 156 2.08 10.55 2.10
CA ARG A 156 2.89 10.56 0.87
C ARG A 156 4.37 10.32 1.17
N SER A 157 4.84 10.73 2.34
CA SER A 157 6.25 10.61 2.75
C SER A 157 6.37 10.33 4.25
N LEU A 158 7.56 9.95 4.69
CA LEU A 158 7.94 9.75 6.08
C LEU A 158 9.05 10.73 6.45
N ILE A 159 8.87 11.45 7.55
CA ILE A 159 9.93 12.21 8.21
C ILE A 159 10.40 11.37 9.40
N TYR A 160 11.69 11.40 9.70
CA TYR A 160 12.26 10.59 10.78
C TYR A 160 12.57 11.52 11.96
N ALA A 161 11.79 11.37 13.04
CA ALA A 161 11.97 12.17 14.24
C ALA A 161 12.77 11.37 15.29
N PRO A 162 13.64 12.01 16.08
CA PRO A 162 14.24 11.35 17.24
C PRO A 162 13.14 10.87 18.19
N SER A 163 13.22 9.65 18.68
CA SER A 163 12.45 9.25 19.88
C SER A 163 13.23 9.59 21.13
N TYR A 164 12.49 9.79 22.22
CA TYR A 164 13.05 10.07 23.54
C TYR A 164 12.46 9.09 24.54
N ASN A 165 13.31 8.58 25.40
CA ASN A 165 12.96 7.63 26.44
C ASN A 165 12.16 8.38 27.53
N ARG A 166 11.56 7.64 28.47
CA ARG A 166 10.82 8.24 29.59
C ARG A 166 11.67 9.17 30.47
N ASP A 167 12.99 9.01 30.41
CA ASP A 167 13.98 9.81 31.13
C ASP A 167 14.47 11.04 30.33
N GLY A 168 13.94 11.25 29.12
CA GLY A 168 14.28 12.39 28.25
C GLY A 168 15.58 12.23 27.46
N GLU A 169 16.17 11.03 27.44
CA GLU A 169 17.34 10.70 26.63
C GLU A 169 16.93 10.33 25.20
N GLU A 170 17.65 10.80 24.19
CA GLU A 170 17.42 10.44 22.79
C GLU A 170 17.73 8.94 22.58
N GLU A 171 16.77 8.23 21.98
CA GLU A 171 16.90 6.84 21.54
C GLU A 171 17.65 6.79 20.19
N GLU A 172 18.37 5.71 19.92
CA GLU A 172 19.06 5.53 18.61
C GLU A 172 18.07 5.26 17.46
N GLU A 173 16.84 4.84 17.77
CA GLU A 173 15.83 4.47 16.79
C GLU A 173 14.98 5.70 16.40
N GLU A 174 15.07 6.12 15.14
CA GLU A 174 14.21 7.20 14.64
C GLU A 174 12.78 6.68 14.41
N VAL A 175 11.78 7.47 14.84
CA VAL A 175 10.38 7.14 14.64
C VAL A 175 9.90 7.70 13.29
N PRO A 176 9.35 6.87 12.39
CA PRO A 176 8.79 7.33 11.13
C PRO A 176 7.47 8.06 11.37
N VAL A 177 7.45 9.36 11.08
CA VAL A 177 6.27 10.23 11.14
C VAL A 177 5.66 10.35 9.74
N PRO A 178 4.43 9.84 9.51
CA PRO A 178 3.74 9.97 8.23
C PRO A 178 3.34 11.42 7.97
N VAL A 179 3.63 11.90 6.76
CA VAL A 179 3.22 13.24 6.30
C VAL A 179 2.55 13.17 4.94
N ASP A 180 1.61 14.07 4.68
CA ASP A 180 0.89 14.18 3.40
C ASP A 180 1.66 14.99 2.34
N SER A 181 2.83 15.55 2.70
CA SER A 181 3.73 16.29 1.81
C SER A 181 4.49 15.35 0.87
N THR A 182 4.61 15.73 -0.40
CA THR A 182 5.53 15.09 -1.36
C THR A 182 6.96 15.64 -1.31
N ASP A 183 7.11 16.81 -0.67
CA ASP A 183 8.26 17.69 -0.82
C ASP A 183 9.26 17.49 0.33
N ASP A 184 8.80 16.90 1.43
CA ASP A 184 9.57 16.65 2.64
C ASP A 184 9.61 15.15 2.95
N GLY A 185 10.73 14.69 3.51
CA GLY A 185 10.91 13.31 3.93
C GLY A 185 11.19 12.31 2.80
N GLU A 186 11.19 11.04 3.16
CA GLU A 186 11.33 9.92 2.23
C GLU A 186 9.96 9.50 1.67
N PRO A 187 9.79 9.26 0.37
CA PRO A 187 8.57 8.62 -0.15
C PRO A 187 8.28 7.32 0.61
N TRP A 188 7.09 7.19 1.21
CA TRP A 188 6.78 6.05 2.09
C TRP A 188 6.94 4.71 1.35
N SER A 189 6.60 4.67 0.05
CA SER A 189 6.71 3.47 -0.78
C SER A 189 8.16 3.00 -0.91
N LYS A 190 9.12 3.93 -0.91
CA LYS A 190 10.55 3.61 -0.90
C LYS A 190 10.96 2.99 0.45
N ALA A 191 10.54 3.59 1.55
CA ALA A 191 10.79 3.06 2.89
C ALA A 191 10.18 1.66 3.08
N TRP A 192 8.95 1.46 2.58
CA TRP A 192 8.27 0.16 2.58
C TRP A 192 9.04 -0.89 1.79
N ASN A 193 9.44 -0.56 0.55
CA ASN A 193 10.24 -1.46 -0.27
C ASN A 193 11.55 -1.83 0.43
N ARG A 194 12.26 -0.85 1.03
CA ARG A 194 13.48 -1.13 1.80
C ARG A 194 13.20 -2.09 2.95
N HIS A 195 12.16 -1.82 3.76
CA HIS A 195 11.79 -2.68 4.89
C HIS A 195 11.51 -4.12 4.45
N GLN A 196 10.68 -4.34 3.42
CA GLN A 196 10.33 -5.67 2.92
C GLN A 196 11.51 -6.46 2.33
N ASN A 197 12.50 -5.77 1.74
CA ASN A 197 13.72 -6.41 1.24
C ASN A 197 14.67 -6.84 2.37
N HIS A 198 14.62 -6.16 3.53
CA HIS A 198 15.49 -6.43 4.68
C HIS A 198 14.87 -7.40 5.71
N LEU A 199 13.62 -7.84 5.51
CA LEU A 199 13.03 -8.90 6.34
C LEU A 199 13.85 -10.20 6.22
N PRO A 200 14.07 -10.92 7.33
CA PRO A 200 14.90 -12.13 7.32
C PRO A 200 14.28 -13.22 6.43
N PRO A 201 15.11 -14.01 5.72
CA PRO A 201 14.62 -15.11 4.92
C PRO A 201 14.00 -16.21 5.79
N SER A 202 13.00 -16.89 5.25
CA SER A 202 12.32 -18.04 5.86
C SER A 202 13.25 -19.27 5.89
N THR A 203 14.26 -19.29 6.78
CA THR A 203 15.27 -20.36 6.79
C THR A 203 15.49 -21.07 8.13
N SER A 204 14.70 -20.80 9.17
CA SER A 204 14.78 -21.52 10.44
C SER A 204 13.43 -22.11 10.87
N ASP A 205 13.42 -23.42 11.14
CA ASP A 205 12.27 -24.16 11.70
C ASP A 205 11.81 -23.61 13.07
N ASP A 206 12.60 -22.76 13.72
CA ASP A 206 12.35 -22.22 15.07
C ASP A 206 11.92 -20.74 15.09
N THR A 207 11.76 -20.06 13.94
CA THR A 207 11.30 -18.66 13.91
C THR A 207 10.22 -18.50 12.86
N PRO A 208 8.98 -18.07 13.21
CA PRO A 208 7.95 -17.82 12.21
C PRO A 208 8.50 -16.83 11.19
N SER A 209 8.61 -17.26 9.93
CA SER A 209 9.02 -16.40 8.83
C SER A 209 8.17 -15.13 8.85
N GLN A 210 8.80 -13.94 8.93
CA GLN A 210 8.06 -12.70 8.72
C GLN A 210 7.59 -12.69 7.27
N LYS A 211 6.29 -12.86 7.09
CA LYS A 211 5.63 -12.84 5.79
C LYS A 211 5.86 -11.47 5.17
N LYS A 212 6.24 -11.45 3.89
CA LYS A 212 6.35 -10.19 3.15
C LYS A 212 4.97 -9.74 2.69
N THR A 213 4.76 -8.44 2.66
CA THR A 213 3.49 -7.83 2.31
C THR A 213 3.66 -6.95 1.08
N ILE A 214 2.89 -7.27 0.05
CA ILE A 214 2.74 -6.51 -1.19
C ILE A 214 1.60 -5.52 -1.02
N VAL A 215 1.88 -4.24 -1.27
CA VAL A 215 0.93 -3.14 -1.12
C VAL A 215 0.58 -2.58 -2.49
N ILE A 216 -0.70 -2.58 -2.84
CA ILE A 216 -1.23 -1.91 -4.03
C ILE A 216 -1.94 -0.64 -3.56
N TYR A 217 -1.58 0.51 -4.13
CA TYR A 217 -2.07 1.80 -3.65
C TYR A 217 -2.32 2.81 -4.77
N GLY A 218 -2.98 3.92 -4.43
CA GLY A 218 -3.29 5.04 -5.32
C GLY A 218 -2.79 6.37 -4.74
N HIS A 219 -3.68 7.38 -4.67
CA HIS A 219 -3.51 8.68 -3.99
C HIS A 219 -2.43 9.65 -4.52
N ASP A 220 -1.30 9.13 -4.98
CA ASP A 220 -0.11 9.91 -5.30
C ASP A 220 0.11 10.19 -6.79
N ALA A 221 -0.89 10.78 -7.45
CA ALA A 221 -0.83 11.24 -8.84
C ALA A 221 0.37 12.13 -9.18
N ARG A 222 0.97 12.80 -8.18
CA ARG A 222 2.19 13.62 -8.36
C ARG A 222 3.39 12.76 -8.73
N ARG A 223 3.50 11.56 -8.14
CA ARG A 223 4.56 10.59 -8.43
C ARG A 223 4.19 9.63 -9.57
N GLY A 224 2.91 9.57 -9.93
CA GLY A 224 2.45 8.81 -11.09
C GLY A 224 2.51 7.29 -10.88
N LEU A 225 2.47 6.56 -12.00
CA LEU A 225 2.53 5.10 -12.01
C LEU A 225 3.89 4.60 -11.49
N GLN A 226 3.87 3.68 -10.53
CA GLN A 226 5.05 3.12 -9.86
C GLN A 226 4.97 1.59 -9.85
N VAL A 227 5.44 0.96 -10.94
CA VAL A 227 5.28 -0.49 -11.17
C VAL A 227 6.56 -1.19 -11.63
N ASP A 228 7.69 -0.48 -11.69
CA ASP A 228 8.97 -1.07 -12.09
C ASP A 228 9.37 -2.24 -11.17
N PRO A 229 9.75 -3.42 -11.69
CA PRO A 229 10.07 -4.59 -10.87
C PRO A 229 11.18 -4.35 -9.84
N GLN A 230 12.18 -3.54 -10.20
CA GLN A 230 13.28 -3.11 -9.32
C GLN A 230 13.08 -1.66 -8.88
N VAL A 231 13.42 -1.38 -7.63
CA VAL A 231 13.30 -0.06 -7.02
C VAL A 231 14.56 0.31 -6.23
N ASP A 232 14.89 1.59 -6.16
CA ASP A 232 15.94 2.11 -5.28
C ASP A 232 15.50 1.92 -3.81
N ILE A 233 16.26 1.14 -3.06
CA ILE A 233 16.04 0.90 -1.62
C ILE A 233 17.16 1.49 -0.77
N THR A 234 18.01 2.35 -1.34
CA THR A 234 19.10 3.01 -0.61
C THR A 234 18.53 3.73 0.63
N PRO A 235 19.10 3.54 1.84
CA PRO A 235 18.62 4.21 3.05
C PRO A 235 18.52 5.72 2.87
N TYR A 236 17.45 6.30 3.41
CA TYR A 236 17.27 7.74 3.45
C TYR A 236 18.20 8.35 4.50
N PHE A 237 18.86 9.44 4.14
CA PHE A 237 19.67 10.22 5.06
C PHE A 237 19.13 11.64 5.00
N GLU A 238 18.48 12.07 6.06
CA GLU A 238 18.05 13.46 6.16
C GLU A 238 19.29 14.33 6.27
N LYS A 239 19.51 15.22 5.29
CA LYS A 239 20.51 16.27 5.47
C LYS A 239 19.99 17.17 6.57
N GLN A 240 20.56 17.09 7.78
CA GLN A 240 20.29 18.05 8.84
C GLN A 240 20.48 19.48 8.31
N LYS A 241 19.40 20.16 7.94
CA LYS A 241 19.40 21.57 7.57
C LYS A 241 19.56 22.36 8.86
N GLY A 242 20.80 22.57 9.29
CA GLY A 242 21.08 23.43 10.45
C GLY A 242 22.49 23.35 11.03
N SER A 243 23.26 22.29 10.78
CA SER A 243 24.61 22.21 11.33
C SER A 243 25.62 22.97 10.46
N ASN A 244 25.77 24.26 10.73
CA ASN A 244 27.00 24.96 10.39
C ASN A 244 28.16 24.26 11.13
N ASN A 245 29.17 23.83 10.38
CA ASN A 245 30.40 23.15 10.83
C ASN A 245 30.30 21.67 11.19
N LYS A 246 30.61 20.81 10.20
CA LYS A 246 31.88 20.06 10.17
C LYS A 246 32.09 19.49 8.78
N LYS A 247 33.26 19.78 8.18
CA LYS A 247 33.79 19.07 6.99
C LYS A 247 34.17 17.64 7.39
N GLY A 248 33.18 16.81 7.72
CA GLY A 248 33.31 15.36 7.76
C GLY A 248 33.00 14.84 6.36
N SER A 249 33.89 14.01 5.81
CA SER A 249 33.65 13.25 4.58
C SER A 249 32.48 12.28 4.82
N HIS A 250 31.23 12.74 4.74
CA HIS A 250 30.08 11.83 4.67
C HIS A 250 30.12 11.15 3.31
N LYS A 251 30.69 9.94 3.30
CA LYS A 251 30.71 9.05 2.15
C LYS A 251 29.25 8.82 1.76
N LYS A 252 28.87 9.19 0.52
CA LYS A 252 27.50 8.96 0.04
C LYS A 252 27.15 7.47 0.22
N PRO A 253 25.94 7.15 0.69
CA PRO A 253 25.52 5.76 0.82
C PRO A 253 25.63 5.05 -0.52
N LYS A 254 26.03 3.78 -0.47
CA LYS A 254 26.12 2.93 -1.65
C LYS A 254 24.70 2.74 -2.19
N LYS A 255 24.50 3.00 -3.48
CA LYS A 255 23.20 2.77 -4.12
C LYS A 255 22.83 1.30 -4.01
N GLU A 256 21.59 1.05 -3.60
CA GLU A 256 21.03 -0.28 -3.41
C GLU A 256 19.73 -0.41 -4.20
N LYS A 257 19.57 -1.54 -4.88
CA LYS A 257 18.34 -1.88 -5.62
C LYS A 257 17.73 -3.12 -4.98
N GLY A 258 16.40 -3.14 -4.89
CA GLY A 258 15.65 -4.28 -4.37
C GLY A 258 14.41 -4.57 -5.19
N THR A 259 13.70 -5.63 -4.81
CA THR A 259 12.40 -5.99 -5.37
C THR A 259 11.34 -5.00 -4.93
N ARG A 260 10.44 -4.62 -5.84
CA ARG A 260 9.27 -3.79 -5.49
C ARG A 260 8.23 -4.63 -4.74
N TYR A 261 7.80 -4.14 -3.58
CA TYR A 261 6.68 -4.62 -2.78
C TYR A 261 5.54 -3.59 -2.68
N ALA A 262 5.75 -2.33 -3.08
CA ALA A 262 4.71 -1.29 -3.13
C ALA A 262 4.46 -0.84 -4.58
N PHE A 263 3.24 -1.04 -5.09
CA PHE A 263 2.82 -0.73 -6.45
C PHE A 263 1.81 0.42 -6.47
N GLY A 264 2.22 1.57 -7.00
CA GLY A 264 1.38 2.76 -7.10
C GLY A 264 0.68 2.82 -8.44
N LEU A 265 -0.65 2.77 -8.45
CA LEU A 265 -1.47 2.74 -9.67
C LEU A 265 -2.03 4.11 -10.07
N ASP A 266 -1.83 5.15 -9.26
CA ASP A 266 -2.34 6.49 -9.55
C ASP A 266 -1.53 7.19 -10.66
N SER A 267 -1.91 6.88 -11.90
CA SER A 267 -1.39 7.51 -13.11
C SER A 267 -1.97 8.91 -13.36
N GLY A 268 -2.82 9.44 -12.48
CA GLY A 268 -3.36 10.80 -12.55
C GLY A 268 -4.56 10.97 -13.48
N CYS A 269 -5.48 10.00 -13.50
CA CYS A 269 -6.72 10.07 -14.31
C CYS A 269 -7.52 11.36 -14.08
N GLY A 270 -7.68 11.78 -12.82
CA GLY A 270 -8.36 13.04 -12.45
C GLY A 270 -7.67 14.32 -12.96
N HIS A 271 -6.45 14.20 -13.49
CA HIS A 271 -5.68 15.26 -14.13
C HIS A 271 -5.60 15.09 -15.65
N GLY A 272 -6.52 14.33 -16.25
CA GLY A 272 -6.58 14.11 -17.70
C GLY A 272 -5.52 13.17 -18.25
N LYS A 273 -4.84 12.40 -17.38
CA LYS A 273 -3.92 11.34 -17.78
C LYS A 273 -4.69 10.02 -17.97
N LYS A 274 -4.07 8.89 -17.62
CA LYS A 274 -4.64 7.55 -17.79
C LYS A 274 -5.27 7.03 -16.52
N LEU A 275 -6.20 6.10 -16.66
CA LEU A 275 -6.68 5.20 -15.59
C LEU A 275 -5.91 3.89 -15.70
N THR A 276 -5.31 3.43 -14.60
CA THR A 276 -4.49 2.22 -14.57
C THR A 276 -5.15 1.14 -13.73
N ALA A 277 -5.11 -0.10 -14.22
CA ALA A 277 -5.44 -1.30 -13.47
C ALA A 277 -4.23 -2.26 -13.47
N MET A 278 -4.07 -2.99 -12.38
CA MET A 278 -3.18 -4.14 -12.30
C MET A 278 -4.04 -5.41 -12.33
N VAL A 279 -3.76 -6.30 -13.28
CA VAL A 279 -4.43 -7.60 -13.43
C VAL A 279 -3.46 -8.66 -12.92
N ILE A 280 -3.82 -9.35 -11.83
CA ILE A 280 -3.02 -10.45 -11.27
C ILE A 280 -3.56 -11.76 -11.81
N ILE A 281 -2.69 -12.54 -12.46
CA ILE A 281 -3.01 -13.83 -13.08
C ILE A 281 -2.46 -14.92 -12.17
N ILE A 282 -3.39 -15.67 -11.55
CA ILE A 282 -3.07 -16.81 -10.69
C ILE A 282 -3.19 -18.07 -11.54
N PRO A 283 -2.11 -18.88 -11.66
CA PRO A 283 -2.13 -20.13 -12.39
C PRO A 283 -3.08 -21.13 -11.71
N LYS A 284 -3.71 -22.00 -12.49
CA LYS A 284 -4.52 -23.09 -11.94
C LYS A 284 -3.61 -24.23 -11.54
N GLU A 285 -3.82 -24.78 -10.35
CA GLU A 285 -3.25 -26.08 -10.00
C GLU A 285 -3.95 -27.14 -10.87
N GLU A 286 -3.24 -27.72 -11.84
CA GLU A 286 -3.76 -28.89 -12.56
C GLU A 286 -3.57 -30.13 -11.67
N GLU A 287 -4.69 -30.72 -11.23
CA GLU A 287 -4.68 -32.05 -10.62
C GLU A 287 -4.33 -33.10 -11.69
N GLY A 288 -3.06 -33.47 -11.74
CA GLY A 288 -2.58 -34.65 -12.46
C GLY A 288 -1.91 -34.35 -13.79
N ASP A 289 -0.60 -34.17 -13.74
CA ASP A 289 0.35 -35.02 -14.48
C ASP A 289 1.76 -34.69 -13.98
N ASP A 290 2.57 -35.73 -13.73
CA ASP A 290 3.98 -35.65 -13.36
C ASP A 290 4.82 -35.12 -14.55
N ILE A 291 4.58 -33.88 -14.96
CA ILE A 291 5.45 -33.17 -15.89
C ILE A 291 6.35 -32.30 -15.03
N GLU A 292 7.66 -32.60 -15.05
CA GLU A 292 8.75 -31.77 -14.53
C GLU A 292 8.84 -30.45 -15.34
N GLY A 293 7.78 -29.65 -15.31
CA GLY A 293 7.71 -28.29 -15.84
C GLY A 293 7.82 -27.30 -14.69
N GLU A 294 8.59 -26.23 -14.91
CA GLU A 294 8.63 -25.08 -14.01
C GLU A 294 7.19 -24.63 -13.71
N GLY A 295 6.74 -24.83 -12.47
CA GLY A 295 5.38 -24.49 -12.07
C GLY A 295 5.03 -23.07 -12.49
N GLU A 296 3.87 -22.89 -13.10
CA GLU A 296 3.47 -21.59 -13.64
C GLU A 296 3.52 -20.53 -12.52
N ILE A 297 4.19 -19.40 -12.79
CA ILE A 297 4.47 -18.35 -11.79
C ILE A 297 3.32 -17.35 -11.80
N ILE A 298 2.91 -16.85 -10.62
CA ILE A 298 1.95 -15.74 -10.51
C ILE A 298 2.51 -14.53 -11.27
N LYS A 299 1.74 -14.00 -12.22
CA LYS A 299 2.12 -12.84 -13.04
C LYS A 299 1.17 -11.69 -12.77
N HIS A 300 1.61 -10.49 -13.13
CA HIS A 300 0.72 -9.35 -13.22
C HIS A 300 0.90 -8.63 -14.56
N GLU A 301 -0.16 -7.97 -15.00
CA GLU A 301 -0.17 -7.11 -16.18
C GLU A 301 -0.71 -5.73 -15.79
N ILE A 302 -0.17 -4.68 -16.43
CA ILE A 302 -0.63 -3.31 -16.24
C ILE A 302 -1.46 -2.89 -17.45
N VAL A 303 -2.72 -2.55 -17.22
CA VAL A 303 -3.67 -2.09 -18.23
C VAL A 303 -3.92 -0.62 -18.02
N GLN A 304 -3.86 0.19 -19.08
CA GLN A 304 -4.18 1.61 -19.02
C GLN A 304 -5.17 2.02 -20.10
N VAL A 305 -6.12 2.89 -19.74
CA VAL A 305 -7.06 3.54 -20.67
C VAL A 305 -6.99 5.06 -20.51
N ASP A 306 -7.28 5.80 -21.57
CA ASP A 306 -7.31 7.26 -21.52
C ASP A 306 -8.58 7.75 -20.82
N CYS A 307 -8.44 8.67 -19.85
CA CYS A 307 -9.61 9.14 -19.09
C CYS A 307 -10.53 10.08 -19.89
N ASN A 308 -10.08 10.55 -21.04
CA ASN A 308 -10.89 11.37 -21.95
C ASN A 308 -11.96 10.54 -22.69
N ASP A 309 -11.79 9.21 -22.77
CA ASP A 309 -12.66 8.32 -23.54
C ASP A 309 -14.00 8.02 -22.85
N VAL A 310 -14.17 8.42 -21.58
CA VAL A 310 -15.43 8.20 -20.83
C VAL A 310 -16.54 9.19 -21.24
N SER A 311 -16.22 10.18 -22.10
CA SER A 311 -17.18 11.22 -22.54
C SER A 311 -18.02 10.87 -23.77
N THR A 312 -17.93 9.66 -24.33
CA THR A 312 -18.69 9.28 -25.55
C THR A 312 -19.66 8.11 -25.36
N GLY A 313 -20.32 8.04 -24.20
CA GLY A 313 -21.61 7.35 -24.07
C GLY A 313 -22.74 8.18 -24.68
N LYS A 314 -22.67 8.52 -25.97
CA LYS A 314 -23.84 9.02 -26.70
C LYS A 314 -24.67 7.80 -27.09
N ASP A 315 -25.87 7.71 -26.54
CA ASP A 315 -26.93 6.83 -27.01
C ASP A 315 -27.03 6.90 -28.54
N SER A 316 -26.52 5.88 -29.22
CA SER A 316 -26.89 5.62 -30.61
C SER A 316 -28.30 5.05 -30.60
N LYS A 317 -29.29 5.95 -30.59
CA LYS A 317 -30.57 5.69 -31.24
C LYS A 317 -30.33 5.74 -32.74
N GLU A 318 -30.40 4.58 -33.38
CA GLU A 318 -30.92 4.43 -34.74
C GLU A 318 -31.87 3.24 -34.75
#